data_AF-A0A950B3R8-F1
#
_entry.id   AF-A0A950B3R8-F1
#
_cell.length_a   1.000
_cell.length_b   1.000
_cell.length_c   1.000
_cell.angle_alpha   90.00
_cell.angle_beta   90.00
_cell.angle_gamma   90.00
#
_symmetry.space_group_name_H-M   'P 1'
#
loop_
_entity.id
_entity.type
_entity.pdbx_description
1 polymer ?
#
loop_
_entity_poly.entity_id
_entity_poly.type
_entity_poly.pdbx_seq_one_letter_code
_entity_poly.pdbx_strand_id
1 'polypeptide(L)'
;MNEVQIIPAVASPTIDQFCRNPFRVLRLPLNCTTEEVVWAAEALSAQTVAGMADAASDPLPWLALPDNVLIWESVSCLEEPLRRLVEEQFWFDFRSDPHGELLCAALVT
;
A
#
# COMPACT_ATOMS: atom_id res chain seq x y z
N MET A 1 -10.33 -9.19 21.29
CA MET A 1 -10.12 -8.09 20.34
C MET A 1 -8.68 -7.66 20.51
N ASN A 2 -7.80 -7.98 19.56
CA ASN A 2 -6.43 -7.48 19.58
C ASN A 2 -6.46 -6.03 19.12
N GLU A 3 -5.92 -5.12 19.92
CA GLU A 3 -5.71 -3.73 19.52
C GLU A 3 -4.69 -3.71 18.38
N VAL A 4 -5.09 -3.18 17.22
CA VAL A 4 -4.17 -2.97 16.08
C VAL A 4 -3.27 -1.79 16.44
N GLN A 5 -2.01 -2.06 16.72
CA GLN A 5 -1.01 -1.00 16.93
C GLN A 5 -0.65 -0.39 15.57
N ILE A 6 -0.97 0.89 15.41
CA ILE A 6 -0.49 1.69 14.28
C ILE A 6 1.02 1.88 14.44
N ILE A 7 1.81 1.42 13.48
CA ILE A 7 3.27 1.55 13.53
C ILE A 7 3.62 3.00 13.12
N PRO A 8 4.23 3.81 14.00
CA PRO A 8 4.68 5.15 13.61
C PRO A 8 5.83 5.02 12.60
N ALA A 9 5.69 5.65 11.44
CA ALA A 9 6.62 5.60 10.31
C ALA A 9 8.06 6.09 10.62
N VAL A 10 8.33 6.64 11.80
CA VAL A 10 9.55 7.41 12.09
C VAL A 10 10.67 6.60 12.75
N ALA A 11 10.45 5.33 13.12
CA ALA A 11 11.41 4.58 13.94
C ALA A 11 12.53 3.85 13.15
N SER A 12 12.36 3.60 11.85
CA SER A 12 13.34 2.88 11.02
C SER A 12 13.19 3.25 9.53
N PRO A 13 14.27 3.62 8.82
CA PRO A 13 14.23 3.91 7.38
C PRO A 13 13.68 2.75 6.53
N THR A 14 13.95 1.51 6.94
CA THR A 14 13.41 0.32 6.27
C THR A 14 11.90 0.22 6.42
N ILE A 15 11.37 0.56 7.62
CA ILE A 15 9.92 0.55 7.88
C ILE A 15 9.24 1.69 7.13
N ASP A 16 9.86 2.88 7.07
CA ASP A 16 9.34 4.02 6.31
C ASP A 16 9.27 3.68 4.81
N GLN A 17 10.34 3.13 4.23
CA GLN A 17 10.36 2.69 2.82
C GLN A 17 9.31 1.60 2.55
N PHE A 18 9.14 0.68 3.48
CA PHE A 18 8.11 -0.35 3.40
C PHE A 18 6.70 0.25 3.37
N CYS A 19 6.40 1.18 4.28
CA CYS A 19 5.09 1.85 4.36
C CYS A 19 4.81 2.77 3.16
N ARG A 20 5.85 3.35 2.55
CA ARG A 20 5.76 4.25 1.39
C ARG A 20 5.73 3.54 0.04
N ASN A 21 5.86 2.22 0.00
CA ASN A 21 5.82 1.51 -1.27
C ASN A 21 4.47 1.76 -1.97
N PRO A 22 4.44 2.15 -3.26
CA PRO A 22 3.23 2.57 -3.97
C PRO A 22 2.10 1.55 -3.98
N PHE A 23 2.41 0.26 -4.10
CA PHE A 23 1.40 -0.80 -4.08
C PHE A 23 0.72 -0.89 -2.70
N ARG A 24 1.43 -0.56 -1.61
CA ARG A 24 0.92 -0.58 -0.22
C ARG A 24 0.08 0.64 0.04
N VAL A 25 0.59 1.78 -0.38
CA VAL A 25 -0.14 3.06 -0.35
C VAL A 25 -1.51 2.86 -1.00
N LEU A 26 -1.55 2.26 -2.20
CA LEU A 26 -2.78 2.06 -2.97
C LEU A 26 -3.57 0.80 -2.60
N ARG A 27 -3.11 -0.01 -1.64
CA ARG A 27 -3.74 -1.27 -1.23
C ARG A 27 -3.93 -2.27 -2.39
N LEU A 28 -2.96 -2.33 -3.29
CA LEU A 28 -2.98 -3.17 -4.50
C LEU A 28 -1.95 -4.31 -4.44
N PRO A 29 -2.25 -5.45 -5.10
CA PRO A 29 -1.28 -6.51 -5.31
C PRO A 29 -0.36 -6.19 -6.51
N LEU A 30 0.77 -6.90 -6.64
CA LEU A 30 1.75 -6.63 -7.71
C LEU A 30 1.24 -6.89 -9.13
N ASN A 31 0.27 -7.79 -9.27
CA ASN A 31 -0.32 -8.14 -10.56
C ASN A 31 -1.39 -7.14 -11.03
N CYS A 32 -1.57 -6.02 -10.32
CA CYS A 32 -2.53 -4.99 -10.72
C CYS A 32 -2.16 -4.36 -12.06
N THR A 33 -3.18 -4.05 -12.85
CA THR A 33 -3.10 -3.29 -14.09
C THR A 33 -3.00 -1.79 -13.81
N THR A 34 -2.55 -1.01 -14.80
CA THR A 34 -2.52 0.45 -14.69
C THR A 34 -3.91 1.05 -14.45
N GLU A 35 -4.96 0.46 -15.00
CA GLU A 35 -6.34 0.91 -14.78
C GLU A 35 -6.77 0.71 -13.31
N GLU A 36 -6.46 -0.45 -12.72
CA GLU A 36 -6.72 -0.73 -11.31
C GLU A 36 -5.94 0.21 -10.38
N VAL A 37 -4.72 0.61 -10.77
CA VAL A 37 -3.92 1.62 -10.05
C VAL A 37 -4.66 2.95 -9.96
N VAL A 38 -5.20 3.45 -11.07
CA VAL A 38 -5.93 4.73 -11.10
C VAL A 38 -7.23 4.63 -10.31
N TRP A 39 -7.99 3.55 -10.49
CA TRP A 39 -9.24 3.34 -9.75
C TRP A 39 -9.04 3.27 -8.24
N ALA A 40 -8.01 2.56 -7.78
CA ALA A 40 -7.69 2.49 -6.35
C ALA A 40 -7.31 3.86 -5.80
N ALA A 41 -6.55 4.65 -6.56
CA ALA A 41 -6.17 6.00 -6.16
C ALA A 41 -7.38 6.94 -6.03
N GLU A 42 -8.31 6.89 -6.97
CA GLU A 42 -9.55 7.67 -6.91
C GLU A 42 -10.40 7.28 -5.71
N ALA A 43 -10.58 5.99 -5.46
CA ALA A 43 -11.34 5.48 -4.33
C ALA A 43 -10.72 5.90 -2.99
N LEU A 44 -9.40 5.79 -2.86
CA LEU A 44 -8.68 6.14 -1.65
C LEU A 44 -8.65 7.66 -1.42
N SER A 45 -8.47 8.45 -2.47
CA SER A 45 -8.57 9.92 -2.45
C SER A 45 -9.94 10.38 -1.95
N ALA A 46 -11.01 9.78 -2.47
CA ALA A 46 -12.38 10.08 -2.04
C ALA A 46 -12.60 9.74 -0.55
N GLN A 47 -12.08 8.62 -0.07
CA GLN A 47 -12.13 8.23 1.35
C GLN A 47 -11.39 9.23 2.24
N THR A 48 -10.17 9.62 1.85
CA THR A 48 -9.36 10.60 2.57
C THR A 48 -10.06 11.96 2.66
N VAL A 49 -10.68 12.42 1.57
CA VAL A 49 -11.46 13.67 1.55
C VAL A 49 -12.73 13.58 2.40
N ALA A 50 -13.41 12.44 2.38
CA ALA A 50 -14.63 12.23 3.16
C ALA A 50 -14.37 11.98 4.65
N GLY A 51 -13.11 11.73 5.05
CA GLY A 51 -12.76 11.31 6.40
C GLY A 51 -13.33 9.94 6.77
N MET A 52 -13.61 9.10 5.77
CA MET A 52 -14.22 7.78 5.95
C MET A 52 -13.15 6.71 5.76
N ALA A 53 -12.50 6.32 6.87
CA ALA A 53 -11.61 5.17 6.91
C ALA A 53 -12.43 3.93 7.28
N ASP A 54 -12.81 3.08 6.31
CA ASP A 54 -13.49 1.83 6.65
C ASP A 54 -12.48 0.74 7.00
N ALA A 55 -11.88 0.88 8.18
CA ALA A 55 -10.79 0.02 8.67
C ALA A 55 -11.19 -1.47 8.81
N ALA A 56 -12.48 -1.79 8.83
CA ALA A 56 -12.96 -3.16 9.00
C ALA A 56 -12.73 -4.03 7.74
N SER A 57 -12.56 -3.41 6.57
CA SER A 57 -12.32 -4.10 5.29
C SER A 57 -10.99 -3.72 4.64
N ASP A 58 -10.18 -2.87 5.28
CA ASP A 58 -8.85 -2.52 4.77
C ASP A 58 -7.93 -3.74 4.91
N PRO A 59 -7.28 -4.21 3.84
CA PRO A 59 -6.32 -5.31 3.90
C PRO A 59 -5.07 -4.98 4.73
N LEU A 60 -4.79 -3.69 4.97
CA LEU A 60 -3.67 -3.20 5.78
C LEU A 60 -4.14 -2.20 6.85
N PRO A 61 -4.96 -2.63 7.83
CA PRO A 61 -5.58 -1.73 8.79
C PRO A 61 -4.59 -1.12 9.79
N TRP A 62 -3.39 -1.70 9.89
CA TRP A 62 -2.27 -1.17 10.70
C TRP A 62 -1.45 -0.11 9.96
N LEU A 63 -1.61 0.01 8.64
CA LEU A 63 -0.95 1.02 7.82
C LEU A 63 -1.83 2.27 7.78
N ALA A 64 -1.26 3.42 8.14
CA ALA A 64 -1.98 4.69 8.11
C ALA A 64 -2.56 4.97 6.71
N LEU A 65 -3.71 5.64 6.66
CA LEU A 65 -4.23 6.14 5.40
C LEU A 65 -3.27 7.19 4.83
N PRO A 66 -2.90 7.08 3.54
CA PRO A 66 -2.05 8.07 2.90
C PRO A 66 -2.81 9.37 2.65
N ASP A 67 -2.08 10.47 2.62
CA ASP A 67 -2.61 11.73 2.11
C ASP A 67 -2.72 11.70 0.58
N ASN A 68 -3.46 12.68 0.02
CA ASN A 68 -3.66 12.77 -1.42
C ASN A 68 -2.37 12.97 -2.22
N VAL A 69 -1.34 13.57 -1.63
CA VAL A 69 -0.07 13.78 -2.32
C VAL A 69 0.60 12.42 -2.55
N LEU A 70 0.73 11.63 -1.50
CA LEU A 70 1.36 10.31 -1.56
C LEU A 70 0.58 9.33 -2.46
N ILE A 71 -0.75 9.43 -2.50
CA ILE A 71 -1.61 8.63 -3.40
C ILE A 71 -1.22 8.87 -4.87
N TRP A 72 -1.22 10.13 -5.31
CA TRP A 72 -0.96 10.43 -6.72
C TRP A 72 0.52 10.28 -7.11
N GLU A 73 1.45 10.53 -6.20
CA GLU A 73 2.86 10.18 -6.39
C GLU A 73 3.05 8.68 -6.61
N SER A 74 2.26 7.85 -5.90
CA SER A 74 2.27 6.39 -6.06
C SER A 74 1.74 5.97 -7.43
N VAL A 75 0.66 6.59 -7.92
CA VAL A 75 0.15 6.38 -9.29
C VAL A 75 1.24 6.67 -10.32
N SER A 76 1.83 7.88 -10.28
CA SER A 76 2.88 8.26 -11.23
C SER A 76 4.08 7.32 -11.17
N CYS A 77 4.44 6.83 -9.97
CA CYS A 77 5.51 5.85 -9.80
C CYS A 77 5.18 4.52 -10.51
N LEU A 78 3.95 4.03 -10.39
CA LEU A 78 3.51 2.75 -10.97
C LEU A 78 3.20 2.83 -12.48
N GLU A 79 2.90 4.01 -13.01
CA GLU A 79 2.78 4.24 -14.45
C GLU A 79 4.13 4.17 -15.18
N GLU A 80 5.22 4.49 -14.49
CA GLU A 80 6.58 4.42 -15.02
C GLU A 80 7.14 2.99 -14.95
N PRO A 81 7.34 2.27 -16.08
CA PRO A 81 7.61 0.83 -16.03
C PRO A 81 8.87 0.44 -15.25
N LEU A 82 9.94 1.23 -15.38
CA LEU A 82 11.20 0.95 -14.68
C LEU A 82 11.09 1.23 -13.18
N ARG A 83 10.37 2.29 -12.78
CA ARG A 83 10.14 2.58 -11.36
C ARG A 83 9.22 1.55 -10.74
N ARG A 84 8.15 1.16 -11.45
CA ARG A 84 7.28 0.06 -11.06
C ARG A 84 8.08 -1.23 -10.77
N LEU A 85 8.96 -1.65 -11.67
CA LEU A 85 9.79 -2.85 -11.47
C LEU A 85 10.68 -2.75 -10.23
N VAL A 86 11.22 -1.56 -9.95
CA VAL A 86 12.01 -1.32 -8.72
C VAL A 86 11.12 -1.48 -7.49
N GLU A 87 9.93 -0.90 -7.49
CA GLU A 87 8.98 -1.02 -6.38
C GLU A 87 8.44 -2.44 -6.21
N GLU A 88 8.29 -3.21 -7.30
CA GLU A 88 7.98 -4.64 -7.26
C GLU A 88 9.10 -5.43 -6.58
N GLN A 89 10.36 -5.07 -6.85
CA GLN A 89 11.51 -5.71 -6.19
C GLN A 89 11.59 -5.37 -4.70
N PHE A 90 11.19 -4.15 -4.31
CA PHE A 90 11.10 -3.74 -2.90
C PHE A 90 9.77 -4.12 -2.24
N TRP A 91 8.84 -4.72 -2.99
CA TRP A 91 7.54 -5.12 -2.47
C TRP A 91 7.65 -6.18 -1.39
N PHE A 92 8.59 -7.12 -1.47
CA PHE A 92 9.07 -7.94 -0.35
C PHE A 92 10.20 -8.87 -0.84
N ASP A 93 11.18 -9.20 0.02
CA ASP A 93 12.00 -10.41 -0.17
C ASP A 93 11.19 -11.66 0.22
N PHE A 94 10.41 -12.19 -0.72
CA PHE A 94 9.52 -13.34 -0.52
C PHE A 94 10.21 -14.57 0.08
N ARG A 95 11.54 -14.67 -0.01
CA ARG A 95 12.29 -15.83 0.49
C ARG A 95 12.58 -15.75 1.98
N SER A 96 12.46 -14.55 2.55
CA SER A 96 12.96 -14.23 3.89
C SER A 96 11.84 -13.94 4.88
N ASP A 97 10.58 -13.85 4.45
CA ASP A 97 9.45 -13.50 5.31
C ASP A 97 8.42 -14.63 5.47
N PRO A 98 8.19 -15.11 6.72
CA PRO A 98 7.28 -16.22 7.00
C PRO A 98 5.77 -15.88 6.87
N HIS A 99 5.41 -14.62 6.63
CA HIS A 99 4.02 -14.14 6.49
C HIS A 99 3.75 -13.46 5.15
N GLY A 100 4.70 -13.46 4.21
CA GLY A 100 4.54 -12.84 2.89
C GLY A 100 3.33 -13.36 2.10
N GLU A 101 3.02 -14.66 2.20
CA GLU A 101 1.84 -15.25 1.55
C GLU A 101 0.51 -14.71 2.09
N LEU A 102 0.45 -14.42 3.40
CA LEU A 102 -0.77 -13.88 4.04
C LEU A 102 -1.05 -12.45 3.57
N LEU A 103 0.00 -11.64 3.39
CA LEU A 103 -0.12 -10.29 2.87
C LEU A 103 -0.58 -10.28 1.41
N CYS A 104 0.01 -11.14 0.57
CA CYS A 104 -0.43 -11.30 -0.82
C CYS A 104 -1.89 -11.75 -0.89
N ALA A 105 -2.30 -12.70 -0.06
CA ALA A 105 -3.69 -13.14 0.00
C ALA A 105 -4.66 -12.02 0.41
N ALA A 106 -4.27 -11.20 1.39
CA ALA A 106 -5.08 -10.07 1.85
C ALA A 106 -5.30 -9.00 0.77
N LEU A 107 -4.34 -8.82 -0.15
CA LEU A 107 -4.40 -7.78 -1.18
C LEU A 107 -5.02 -8.23 -2.52
N VAL A 108 -5.32 -9.52 -2.69
CA VAL A 108 -5.88 -10.09 -3.93
C VAL A 108 -7.41 -10.24 -3.88
N THR A 109 -8.02 -10.11 -2.70
CA THR A 109 -9.49 -10.15 -2.47
C THR A 109 -10.16 -8.80 -2.67
#